data_AF-A0A961FNT8-F1
#
_entry.id   AF-A0A961FNT8-F1
#
_cell.length_a   1.000
_cell.length_b   1.000
_cell.length_c   1.000
_cell.angle_alpha   90.00
_cell.angle_beta   90.00
_cell.angle_gamma   90.00
#
_symmetry.space_group_name_H-M   'P 1'
#
loop_
_entity.id
_entity.type
_entity.pdbx_description
1 polymer ?
#
loop_
_entity_poly.entity_id
_entity_poly.type
_entity_poly.pdbx_seq_one_letter_code
_entity_poly.pdbx_strand_id
1 'polypeptide(L)'
;MKRILTFPFFLAFLLALPTHAEETTGLVDPGAVKALLHDYQAAFGHPATGLLYHNRLDGPRGEAVLSSPEEIARGEVGGKSMPWGYGSGIQDIALENGQVLFALCEAHDATGDEVLAAEARKLFAALQILARISPEPGFVPRGPHPDGKSYYRDSSRDQHAAYIEALWRYGRSSLATPEDQAFIAETLHAIAARMERHDWRILNEDGSAQAHVGFGWKQFTTVGAISLLSSLAQVADATGDPHWRELYDHYSAERDGERWTRWLHPDAVETGPPLTLYANQFSQALTALRRLESDPGRQRQLAEFQRRWAERALDANVFDPEKWRRLDWAGDRDEAATRALIEPLGLELDRPVSVLELYDTYDRRWWAEPGNPTHGVMQKLCYGLCTVALHGALLSEDPALRARVRPTVARMVKEFSENQQHYRGGENFNRTVILGLLALDDEKANTTAPNQQ
;
A
#
# COMPACT_ATOMS: atom_id res chain seq x y z
N MET A 1 38.01 21.17 -72.69
CA MET A 1 37.08 20.02 -72.54
C MET A 1 37.15 19.57 -71.08
N LYS A 2 36.33 20.14 -70.20
CA LYS A 2 35.04 19.62 -69.68
C LYS A 2 35.12 18.26 -68.96
N ARG A 3 35.13 18.36 -67.60
CA ARG A 3 34.54 17.49 -66.55
C ARG A 3 35.08 16.05 -66.48
N ILE A 4 35.19 15.40 -65.33
CA ILE A 4 34.13 15.13 -64.34
C ILE A 4 34.75 14.98 -62.93
N LEU A 5 34.13 15.65 -61.96
CA LEU A 5 34.35 15.55 -60.52
C LEU A 5 33.48 14.39 -59.99
N THR A 6 34.07 13.45 -59.26
CA THR A 6 33.34 12.39 -58.54
C THR A 6 33.06 12.83 -57.10
N PHE A 7 31.78 12.93 -56.74
CA PHE A 7 31.28 13.12 -55.39
C PHE A 7 30.95 11.75 -54.77
N PRO A 8 31.23 11.48 -53.49
CA PRO A 8 30.71 10.29 -52.83
C PRO A 8 29.29 10.56 -52.32
N PHE A 9 28.38 9.64 -52.64
CA PHE A 9 27.03 9.57 -52.10
C PHE A 9 27.10 9.10 -50.63
N PHE A 10 26.77 9.99 -49.69
CA PHE A 10 26.45 9.59 -48.32
C PHE A 10 24.97 9.18 -48.29
N LEU A 11 24.71 7.88 -48.17
CA LEU A 11 23.38 7.33 -47.94
C LEU A 11 23.08 7.44 -46.45
N ALA A 12 22.30 8.45 -46.05
CA ALA A 12 21.81 8.57 -44.68
C ALA A 12 20.75 7.50 -44.41
N PHE A 13 21.10 6.49 -43.60
CA PHE A 13 20.14 5.57 -43.01
C PHE A 13 19.36 6.32 -41.93
N LEU A 14 18.16 6.79 -42.28
CA LEU A 14 17.14 7.20 -41.31
C LEU A 14 16.66 5.93 -40.59
N LEU A 15 17.22 5.65 -39.41
CA LEU A 15 16.63 4.73 -38.45
C LEU A 15 15.31 5.33 -37.99
N ALA A 16 14.21 4.86 -38.56
CA ALA A 16 12.88 5.09 -38.02
C ALA A 16 12.82 4.43 -36.65
N LEU A 17 12.88 5.24 -35.59
CA LEU A 17 12.51 4.80 -34.25
C LEU A 17 11.05 4.34 -34.30
N PRO A 18 10.70 3.19 -33.69
CA PRO A 18 9.31 2.80 -33.57
C PRO A 18 8.61 3.83 -32.67
N THR A 19 7.78 4.68 -33.27
CA THR A 19 6.78 5.44 -32.52
C THR A 19 5.69 4.45 -32.10
N HIS A 20 5.88 3.79 -30.96
CA HIS A 20 4.79 3.12 -30.25
C HIS A 20 3.88 4.17 -29.64
N ALA A 21 3.06 4.80 -30.48
CA ALA A 21 1.83 5.44 -30.04
C ALA A 21 0.72 4.39 -30.13
N GLU A 22 0.75 3.41 -29.23
CA GLU A 22 -0.49 2.75 -28.85
C GLU A 22 -1.25 3.79 -28.04
N GLU A 23 -2.28 4.40 -28.62
CA GLU A 23 -3.29 5.15 -27.87
C GLU A 23 -4.04 4.14 -26.98
N THR A 24 -3.40 3.67 -25.91
CA THR A 24 -4.12 3.14 -24.76
C THR A 24 -4.98 4.28 -24.26
N THR A 25 -6.29 4.04 -24.16
CA THR A 25 -7.35 4.99 -23.79
C THR A 25 -7.17 5.66 -22.43
N GLY A 26 -6.02 5.51 -21.76
CA GLY A 26 -5.72 6.00 -20.41
C GLY A 26 -6.56 5.34 -19.31
N LEU A 27 -7.52 4.51 -19.69
CA LEU A 27 -8.47 3.84 -18.82
C LEU A 27 -7.94 2.47 -18.42
N VAL A 28 -8.21 2.10 -17.18
CA VAL A 28 -7.91 0.78 -16.63
C VAL A 28 -9.03 -0.16 -17.05
N ASP A 29 -8.69 -1.25 -17.75
CA ASP A 29 -9.67 -2.26 -18.16
C ASP A 29 -10.15 -3.08 -16.94
N PRO A 30 -11.46 -3.06 -16.59
CA PRO A 30 -12.01 -3.86 -15.50
C PRO A 30 -11.78 -5.37 -15.68
N GLY A 31 -11.75 -5.86 -16.92
CA GLY A 31 -11.44 -7.26 -17.23
C GLY A 31 -10.02 -7.62 -16.82
N ALA A 32 -9.05 -6.80 -17.25
CA ALA A 32 -7.64 -6.96 -16.87
C ALA A 32 -7.41 -6.88 -15.35
N VAL A 33 -8.10 -5.97 -14.64
CA VAL A 33 -7.98 -5.88 -13.16
C VAL A 33 -8.49 -7.15 -12.48
N LYS A 34 -9.65 -7.66 -12.90
CA LYS A 34 -10.21 -8.90 -12.35
C LYS A 34 -9.34 -10.12 -12.65
N ALA A 35 -8.77 -10.20 -13.85
CA ALA A 35 -7.82 -11.24 -14.19
C ALA A 35 -6.55 -11.15 -13.33
N LEU A 36 -6.01 -9.95 -13.11
CA LEU A 36 -4.84 -9.74 -12.28
C LEU A 36 -5.10 -10.10 -10.80
N LEU A 37 -6.28 -9.75 -10.27
CA LEU A 37 -6.71 -10.17 -8.93
C LEU A 37 -6.77 -11.70 -8.83
N HIS A 38 -7.37 -12.38 -9.81
CA HIS A 38 -7.44 -13.84 -9.85
C HIS A 38 -6.04 -14.47 -9.88
N ASP A 39 -5.13 -13.94 -10.71
CA ASP A 39 -3.75 -14.42 -10.78
C ASP A 39 -3.00 -14.23 -9.45
N TYR A 40 -3.21 -13.10 -8.77
CA TYR A 40 -2.67 -12.88 -7.44
C TYR A 40 -3.19 -13.90 -6.43
N GLN A 41 -4.50 -14.16 -6.43
CA GLN A 41 -5.14 -15.16 -5.56
C GLN A 41 -4.63 -16.58 -5.85
N ALA A 42 -4.46 -16.94 -7.11
CA ALA A 42 -3.95 -18.26 -7.50
C ALA A 42 -2.48 -18.44 -7.10
N ALA A 43 -1.66 -17.41 -7.27
CA ALA A 43 -0.22 -17.49 -7.04
C ALA A 43 0.18 -17.35 -5.57
N PHE A 44 -0.54 -16.55 -4.79
CA PHE A 44 -0.18 -16.20 -3.40
C PHE A 44 -1.22 -16.66 -2.38
N GLY A 45 -2.39 -17.12 -2.81
CA GLY A 45 -3.44 -17.58 -1.92
C GLY A 45 -3.23 -19.00 -1.43
N HIS A 46 -3.69 -19.28 -0.21
CA HIS A 46 -3.73 -20.63 0.33
C HIS A 46 -5.17 -21.07 0.62
N PRO A 47 -5.65 -22.22 0.09
CA PRO A 47 -7.04 -22.63 0.24
C PRO A 47 -7.47 -22.92 1.68
N ALA A 48 -6.54 -23.35 2.55
CA ALA A 48 -6.87 -23.64 3.95
C ALA A 48 -7.20 -22.39 4.78
N THR A 49 -6.62 -21.23 4.44
CA THR A 49 -6.86 -19.97 5.18
C THR A 49 -7.70 -18.98 4.38
N GLY A 50 -7.74 -19.08 3.05
CA GLY A 50 -8.34 -18.08 2.17
C GLY A 50 -7.56 -16.76 2.11
N LEU A 51 -6.36 -16.70 2.69
CA LEU A 51 -5.52 -15.51 2.77
C LEU A 51 -4.42 -15.54 1.69
N LEU A 52 -3.93 -14.34 1.36
CA LEU A 52 -2.88 -14.08 0.40
C LEU A 52 -1.56 -13.86 1.15
N TYR A 53 -0.51 -14.56 0.74
CA TYR A 53 0.79 -14.59 1.42
C TYR A 53 1.81 -13.68 0.73
N HIS A 54 2.82 -13.27 1.48
CA HIS A 54 3.88 -12.40 0.94
C HIS A 54 4.80 -13.13 -0.04
N ASN A 55 4.91 -14.47 0.05
CA ASN A 55 5.69 -15.25 -0.90
C ASN A 55 4.77 -16.02 -1.84
N ARG A 56 5.18 -16.14 -3.11
CA ARG A 56 4.48 -16.91 -4.14
C ARG A 56 4.48 -18.41 -3.83
N LEU A 57 3.30 -19.03 -3.82
CA LEU A 57 3.05 -20.40 -3.37
C LEU A 57 2.87 -21.42 -4.51
N ASP A 58 2.53 -20.99 -5.74
CA ASP A 58 2.39 -21.89 -6.90
C ASP A 58 3.73 -22.25 -7.58
N GLY A 59 4.85 -21.82 -6.98
CA GLY A 59 6.20 -22.13 -7.46
C GLY A 59 6.67 -23.55 -7.08
N PRO A 60 7.87 -23.98 -7.52
CA PRO A 60 8.37 -25.34 -7.32
C PRO A 60 8.59 -25.72 -5.85
N ARG A 61 8.73 -24.72 -4.96
CA ARG A 61 8.84 -24.93 -3.52
C ARG A 61 7.49 -24.99 -2.81
N GLY A 62 6.38 -24.65 -3.47
CA GLY A 62 5.06 -24.66 -2.85
C GLY A 62 5.01 -23.80 -1.60
N GLU A 63 4.25 -24.26 -0.60
CA GLU A 63 4.22 -23.72 0.77
C GLU A 63 5.58 -23.72 1.47
N ALA A 64 6.56 -24.54 1.05
CA ALA A 64 7.87 -24.60 1.69
C ALA A 64 8.72 -23.34 1.45
N VAL A 65 8.22 -22.32 0.73
CA VAL A 65 8.79 -20.96 0.71
C VAL A 65 8.49 -20.17 1.98
N LEU A 66 7.50 -20.60 2.76
CA LEU A 66 7.15 -20.01 4.04
C LEU A 66 8.05 -20.58 5.15
N SER A 67 8.26 -19.82 6.22
CA SER A 67 8.87 -20.35 7.44
C SER A 67 8.05 -21.50 8.00
N SER A 68 8.70 -22.59 8.43
CA SER A 68 7.97 -23.72 9.00
C SER A 68 7.37 -23.37 10.36
N PRO A 69 6.32 -24.08 10.81
CA PRO A 69 5.78 -23.95 12.18
C PRO A 69 6.86 -24.02 13.27
N GLU A 70 7.85 -24.90 13.10
CA GLU A 70 8.96 -25.05 14.05
C GLU A 70 9.91 -23.85 14.05
N GLU A 71 10.20 -23.26 12.88
CA GLU A 71 10.98 -22.02 12.78
C GLU A 71 10.22 -20.85 13.41
N ILE A 72 8.92 -20.71 13.11
CA ILE A 72 8.05 -19.67 13.67
C ILE A 72 8.02 -19.78 15.20
N ALA A 73 7.87 -20.99 15.75
CA ALA A 73 7.86 -21.22 17.20
C ALA A 73 9.20 -20.84 17.89
N ARG A 74 10.32 -20.91 17.15
CA ARG A 74 11.64 -20.45 17.64
C ARG A 74 11.91 -18.97 17.36
N GLY A 75 11.04 -18.28 16.63
CA GLY A 75 11.27 -16.92 16.17
C GLY A 75 12.41 -16.85 15.16
N GLU A 76 12.45 -17.78 14.21
CA GLU A 76 13.51 -17.90 13.19
C GLU A 76 12.95 -17.81 11.78
N VAL A 77 13.79 -17.32 10.84
CA VAL A 77 13.54 -17.38 9.40
C VAL A 77 14.78 -17.90 8.71
N GLY A 78 14.68 -19.05 8.03
CA GLY A 78 15.81 -19.67 7.33
C GLY A 78 16.96 -20.01 8.29
N GLY A 79 16.64 -20.50 9.49
CA GLY A 79 17.60 -20.83 10.54
C GLY A 79 18.32 -19.66 11.21
N LYS A 80 17.86 -18.41 11.00
CA LYS A 80 18.40 -17.22 11.67
C LYS A 80 17.37 -16.63 12.62
N SER A 81 17.81 -16.15 13.78
CA SER A 81 16.94 -15.43 14.72
C SER A 81 16.31 -14.21 14.03
N MET A 82 14.98 -14.21 14.00
CA MET A 82 14.14 -13.18 13.40
C MET A 82 12.77 -13.19 14.12
N PRO A 83 12.71 -12.77 15.39
CA PRO A 83 11.49 -12.87 16.21
C PRO A 83 10.30 -12.04 15.67
N TRP A 84 10.57 -11.07 14.80
CA TRP A 84 9.57 -10.25 14.09
C TRP A 84 9.13 -10.83 12.74
N GLY A 85 9.68 -11.98 12.34
CA GLY A 85 9.20 -12.75 11.19
C GLY A 85 9.55 -12.23 9.79
N TYR A 86 10.40 -11.19 9.66
CA TYR A 86 10.77 -10.66 8.35
C TYR A 86 11.38 -11.71 7.42
N GLY A 87 10.83 -11.80 6.20
CA GLY A 87 11.23 -12.79 5.20
C GLY A 87 10.59 -14.16 5.37
N SER A 88 9.71 -14.36 6.35
CA SER A 88 9.01 -15.63 6.59
C SER A 88 7.96 -15.98 5.53
N GLY A 89 7.55 -15.03 4.70
CA GLY A 89 6.44 -15.17 3.77
C GLY A 89 5.06 -14.99 4.41
N ILE A 90 4.97 -14.93 5.74
CA ILE A 90 3.72 -14.71 6.49
C ILE A 90 3.72 -13.36 7.23
N GLN A 91 4.76 -12.53 7.05
CA GLN A 91 4.99 -11.39 7.93
C GLN A 91 3.98 -10.25 7.78
N ASP A 92 3.37 -10.10 6.60
CA ASP A 92 2.55 -8.92 6.25
C ASP A 92 1.11 -9.29 5.91
N ILE A 93 0.59 -10.40 6.45
CA ILE A 93 -0.76 -10.90 6.14
C ILE A 93 -1.84 -9.85 6.45
N ALA A 94 -1.84 -9.23 7.63
CA ALA A 94 -2.88 -8.26 7.99
C ALA A 94 -2.78 -6.99 7.12
N LEU A 95 -1.55 -6.55 6.85
CA LEU A 95 -1.27 -5.43 5.96
C LEU A 95 -1.75 -5.70 4.53
N GLU A 96 -1.20 -6.69 3.84
CA GLU A 96 -1.44 -6.91 2.41
C GLU A 96 -2.89 -7.33 2.11
N ASN A 97 -3.49 -8.17 2.95
CA ASN A 97 -4.89 -8.59 2.77
C ASN A 97 -5.86 -7.47 3.20
N GLY A 98 -5.54 -6.72 4.24
CA GLY A 98 -6.35 -5.58 4.67
C GLY A 98 -6.44 -4.50 3.58
N GLN A 99 -5.33 -4.17 2.94
CA GLN A 99 -5.32 -3.20 1.84
C GLN A 99 -6.10 -3.68 0.61
N VAL A 100 -6.03 -4.98 0.27
CA VAL A 100 -6.84 -5.55 -0.82
C VAL A 100 -8.33 -5.52 -0.47
N LEU A 101 -8.73 -5.89 0.75
CA LEU A 101 -10.12 -5.84 1.17
C LEU A 101 -10.67 -4.41 1.09
N PHE A 102 -9.90 -3.44 1.57
CA PHE A 102 -10.27 -2.02 1.45
C PHE A 102 -10.51 -1.62 0.00
N ALA A 103 -9.57 -1.95 -0.90
CA ALA A 103 -9.65 -1.62 -2.32
C ALA A 103 -10.81 -2.33 -3.04
N LEU A 104 -11.11 -3.57 -2.67
CA LEU A 104 -12.28 -4.31 -3.19
C LEU A 104 -13.59 -3.62 -2.82
N CYS A 105 -13.71 -3.13 -1.58
CA CYS A 105 -14.89 -2.37 -1.15
C CYS A 105 -15.02 -1.05 -1.92
N GLU A 106 -13.91 -0.30 -2.11
CA GLU A 106 -13.91 0.93 -2.93
C GLU A 106 -14.35 0.64 -4.38
N ALA A 107 -13.77 -0.39 -4.99
CA ALA A 107 -14.07 -0.77 -6.38
C ALA A 107 -15.51 -1.26 -6.54
N HIS A 108 -16.04 -2.03 -5.58
CA HIS A 108 -17.44 -2.44 -5.59
C HIS A 108 -18.38 -1.24 -5.46
N ASP A 109 -18.14 -0.33 -4.52
CA ASP A 109 -18.99 0.85 -4.35
C ASP A 109 -18.99 1.74 -5.61
N ALA A 110 -17.86 1.81 -6.33
CA ALA A 110 -17.74 2.56 -7.58
C ALA A 110 -18.40 1.88 -8.79
N THR A 111 -18.43 0.54 -8.84
CA THR A 111 -18.82 -0.19 -10.07
C THR A 111 -20.11 -0.99 -9.95
N GLY A 112 -20.50 -1.37 -8.73
CA GLY A 112 -21.55 -2.37 -8.48
C GLY A 112 -21.19 -3.78 -8.95
N ASP A 113 -19.91 -4.08 -9.23
CA ASP A 113 -19.50 -5.38 -9.76
C ASP A 113 -19.63 -6.49 -8.68
N GLU A 114 -20.47 -7.49 -8.96
CA GLU A 114 -20.75 -8.61 -8.05
C GLU A 114 -19.60 -9.60 -7.90
N VAL A 115 -18.68 -9.67 -8.88
CA VAL A 115 -17.45 -10.47 -8.73
C VAL A 115 -16.58 -9.85 -7.65
N LEU A 116 -16.39 -8.52 -7.68
CA LEU A 116 -15.63 -7.81 -6.65
C LEU A 116 -16.30 -7.93 -5.28
N ALA A 117 -17.63 -7.86 -5.22
CA ALA A 117 -18.41 -8.10 -4.00
C ALA A 117 -18.16 -9.51 -3.43
N ALA A 118 -18.18 -10.54 -4.29
CA ALA A 118 -17.93 -11.92 -3.88
C ALA A 118 -16.50 -12.11 -3.35
N GLU A 119 -15.50 -11.51 -3.98
CA GLU A 119 -14.11 -11.55 -3.52
C GLU A 119 -13.92 -10.81 -2.20
N ALA A 120 -14.57 -9.65 -2.01
CA ALA A 120 -14.55 -8.93 -0.73
C ALA A 120 -15.12 -9.77 0.42
N ARG A 121 -16.27 -10.43 0.22
CA ARG A 121 -16.89 -11.31 1.23
C ARG A 121 -16.00 -12.49 1.60
N LYS A 122 -15.39 -13.14 0.60
CA LYS A 122 -14.44 -14.26 0.83
C LYS A 122 -13.24 -13.81 1.64
N LEU A 123 -12.63 -12.69 1.26
CA LEU A 123 -11.43 -12.18 1.93
C LEU A 123 -11.74 -11.70 3.35
N PHE A 124 -12.88 -11.03 3.56
CA PHE A 124 -13.34 -10.67 4.90
C PHE A 124 -13.52 -11.90 5.79
N ALA A 125 -14.18 -12.94 5.30
CA ALA A 125 -14.37 -14.19 6.05
C ALA A 125 -13.03 -14.83 6.44
N ALA A 126 -12.06 -14.85 5.52
CA ALA A 126 -10.70 -15.33 5.78
C ALA A 126 -9.98 -14.49 6.85
N LEU A 127 -10.09 -13.16 6.76
CA LEU A 127 -9.44 -12.21 7.68
C LEU A 127 -9.93 -12.31 9.14
N GLN A 128 -11.08 -12.94 9.40
CA GLN A 128 -11.56 -13.14 10.77
C GLN A 128 -10.61 -14.01 11.62
N ILE A 129 -9.76 -14.85 11.01
CA ILE A 129 -8.79 -15.66 11.74
C ILE A 129 -7.80 -14.82 12.54
N LEU A 130 -7.46 -13.61 12.05
CA LEU A 130 -6.50 -12.72 12.72
C LEU A 130 -6.98 -12.26 14.09
N ALA A 131 -8.29 -12.07 14.27
CA ALA A 131 -8.89 -11.71 15.54
C ALA A 131 -9.00 -12.89 16.54
N ARG A 132 -8.87 -14.14 16.05
CA ARG A 132 -9.19 -15.36 16.81
C ARG A 132 -7.98 -16.21 17.15
N ILE A 133 -6.89 -16.07 16.40
CA ILE A 133 -5.74 -16.98 16.52
C ILE A 133 -4.88 -16.71 17.75
N SER A 134 -4.80 -15.45 18.18
CA SER A 134 -4.10 -15.08 19.40
C SER A 134 -5.00 -15.31 20.62
N PRO A 135 -4.49 -15.85 21.73
CA PRO A 135 -5.23 -15.91 22.99
C PRO A 135 -5.41 -14.53 23.63
N GLU A 136 -4.73 -13.50 23.12
CA GLU A 136 -4.71 -12.15 23.66
C GLU A 136 -5.66 -11.23 22.87
N PRO A 137 -6.83 -10.86 23.44
CA PRO A 137 -7.81 -10.05 22.73
C PRO A 137 -7.22 -8.72 22.25
N GLY A 138 -7.45 -8.42 20.97
CA GLY A 138 -7.00 -7.19 20.32
C GLY A 138 -5.55 -7.21 19.82
N PHE A 139 -4.84 -8.34 19.92
CA PHE A 139 -3.52 -8.49 19.27
C PHE A 139 -3.69 -8.80 17.78
N VAL A 140 -3.03 -8.02 16.91
CA VAL A 140 -3.00 -8.29 15.46
C VAL A 140 -1.68 -8.98 15.11
N PRO A 141 -1.67 -10.28 14.76
CA PRO A 141 -0.44 -11.04 14.56
C PRO A 141 0.19 -10.81 13.18
N ARG A 142 1.48 -11.18 13.05
CA ARG A 142 2.12 -11.44 11.76
C ARG A 142 1.94 -12.91 11.38
N GLY A 143 1.01 -13.18 10.48
CA GLY A 143 0.57 -14.52 10.09
C GLY A 143 -0.95 -14.56 9.92
N PRO A 144 -1.58 -15.74 9.86
CA PRO A 144 -1.02 -17.04 10.19
C PRO A 144 -0.28 -17.75 9.06
N HIS A 145 0.47 -18.79 9.41
CA HIS A 145 0.89 -19.86 8.51
C HIS A 145 -0.34 -20.66 8.02
N PRO A 146 -0.27 -21.34 6.86
CA PRO A 146 -1.33 -22.23 6.36
C PRO A 146 -1.84 -23.32 7.31
N ASP A 147 -1.12 -23.61 8.39
CA ASP A 147 -1.54 -24.58 9.41
C ASP A 147 -2.64 -24.04 10.35
N GLY A 148 -3.00 -22.76 10.19
CA GLY A 148 -4.07 -22.08 10.90
C GLY A 148 -3.75 -21.75 12.37
N LYS A 149 -2.53 -21.98 12.84
CA LYS A 149 -2.16 -21.81 14.26
C LYS A 149 -0.78 -21.20 14.51
N SER A 150 0.13 -21.25 13.55
CA SER A 150 1.49 -20.72 13.71
C SER A 150 1.56 -19.27 13.23
N TYR A 151 2.10 -18.38 14.05
CA TYR A 151 2.26 -16.95 13.74
C TYR A 151 3.39 -16.35 14.60
N TYR A 152 3.92 -15.20 14.18
CA TYR A 152 4.90 -14.46 15.00
C TYR A 152 4.19 -13.58 16.02
N ARG A 153 4.74 -13.56 17.24
CA ARG A 153 4.19 -12.84 18.40
C ARG A 153 4.58 -11.36 18.49
N ASP A 154 5.35 -10.88 17.51
CA ASP A 154 5.60 -9.45 17.29
C ASP A 154 4.58 -8.90 16.28
N SER A 155 4.36 -7.59 16.29
CA SER A 155 3.44 -6.91 15.38
C SER A 155 3.98 -5.54 14.99
N SER A 156 3.18 -4.73 14.32
CA SER A 156 3.59 -3.41 13.86
C SER A 156 2.41 -2.48 13.64
N ARG A 157 2.73 -1.19 13.53
CA ARG A 157 1.75 -0.14 13.23
C ARG A 157 0.97 -0.44 11.95
N ASP A 158 1.66 -0.90 10.90
CA ASP A 158 1.06 -1.17 9.60
C ASP A 158 0.08 -2.35 9.62
N GLN A 159 0.37 -3.43 10.34
CA GLN A 159 -0.58 -4.54 10.54
C GLN A 159 -1.86 -4.05 11.23
N HIS A 160 -1.70 -3.28 12.31
CA HIS A 160 -2.84 -2.77 13.07
C HIS A 160 -3.66 -1.77 12.26
N ALA A 161 -3.02 -0.78 11.64
CA ALA A 161 -3.69 0.26 10.87
C ALA A 161 -4.48 -0.34 9.70
N ALA A 162 -3.83 -1.14 8.85
CA ALA A 162 -4.47 -1.74 7.69
C ALA A 162 -5.62 -2.70 8.07
N TYR A 163 -5.49 -3.45 9.18
CA TYR A 163 -6.56 -4.33 9.64
C TYR A 163 -7.76 -3.55 10.17
N ILE A 164 -7.52 -2.52 10.99
CA ILE A 164 -8.58 -1.63 11.47
C ILE A 164 -9.32 -1.00 10.28
N GLU A 165 -8.57 -0.48 9.31
CA GLU A 165 -9.09 0.16 8.10
C GLU A 165 -9.93 -0.78 7.25
N ALA A 166 -9.47 -2.01 7.05
CA ALA A 166 -10.18 -3.01 6.27
C ALA A 166 -11.49 -3.45 6.92
N LEU A 167 -11.47 -3.72 8.23
CA LEU A 167 -12.66 -4.12 8.98
C LEU A 167 -13.70 -3.00 9.01
N TRP A 168 -13.28 -1.78 9.35
CA TRP A 168 -14.18 -0.62 9.34
C TRP A 168 -14.77 -0.42 7.94
N ARG A 169 -13.92 -0.42 6.90
CA ARG A 169 -14.37 -0.17 5.53
C ARG A 169 -15.37 -1.21 5.03
N TYR A 170 -15.13 -2.49 5.32
CA TYR A 170 -16.07 -3.56 4.98
C TYR A 170 -17.37 -3.40 5.76
N GLY A 171 -17.31 -3.15 7.08
CA GLY A 171 -18.49 -2.96 7.93
C GLY A 171 -19.40 -1.80 7.52
N ARG A 172 -18.84 -0.78 6.86
CA ARG A 172 -19.59 0.37 6.32
C ARG A 172 -20.04 0.21 4.86
N SER A 173 -19.60 -0.85 4.17
CA SER A 173 -20.06 -1.17 2.82
C SER A 173 -21.47 -1.77 2.84
N SER A 174 -22.11 -1.81 1.67
CA SER A 174 -23.37 -2.53 1.47
C SER A 174 -23.23 -4.06 1.56
N LEU A 175 -22.00 -4.58 1.61
CA LEU A 175 -21.71 -6.01 1.62
C LEU A 175 -21.82 -6.63 3.00
N ALA A 176 -21.60 -5.86 4.06
CA ALA A 176 -21.57 -6.35 5.43
C ALA A 176 -22.96 -6.70 5.93
N THR A 177 -23.07 -7.91 6.49
CA THR A 177 -24.27 -8.35 7.22
C THR A 177 -24.27 -7.80 8.65
N PRO A 178 -25.41 -7.86 9.36
CA PRO A 178 -25.45 -7.53 10.80
C PRO A 178 -24.47 -8.38 11.64
N GLU A 179 -24.25 -9.64 11.26
CA GLU A 179 -23.29 -10.53 11.92
C GLU A 179 -21.84 -10.06 11.68
N ASP A 180 -21.52 -9.65 10.45
CA ASP A 180 -20.21 -9.08 10.11
C ASP A 180 -19.96 -7.80 10.91
N GLN A 181 -20.96 -6.92 11.00
CA GLN A 181 -20.90 -5.67 11.76
C GLN A 181 -20.68 -5.91 13.25
N ALA A 182 -21.37 -6.90 13.84
CA ALA A 182 -21.17 -7.28 15.24
C ALA A 182 -19.75 -7.79 15.49
N PHE A 183 -19.23 -8.67 14.61
CA PHE A 183 -17.84 -9.16 14.70
C PHE A 183 -16.83 -8.02 14.58
N ILE A 184 -17.05 -7.08 13.65
CA ILE A 184 -16.17 -5.93 13.45
C ILE A 184 -16.17 -5.04 14.69
N ALA A 185 -17.34 -4.70 15.23
CA ALA A 185 -17.46 -3.90 16.45
C ALA A 185 -16.69 -4.54 17.62
N GLU A 186 -16.89 -5.84 17.87
CA GLU A 186 -16.19 -6.57 18.93
C GLU A 186 -14.66 -6.57 18.71
N THR A 187 -14.22 -6.83 17.48
CA THR A 187 -12.79 -6.89 17.14
C THR A 187 -12.12 -5.53 17.28
N LEU A 188 -12.73 -4.47 16.75
CA LEU A 188 -12.18 -3.12 16.82
C LEU A 188 -12.18 -2.59 18.26
N HIS A 189 -13.22 -2.89 19.05
CA HIS A 189 -13.22 -2.63 20.49
C HIS A 189 -12.05 -3.33 21.18
N ALA A 190 -11.83 -4.62 20.93
CA ALA A 190 -10.76 -5.38 21.56
C ALA A 190 -9.36 -4.81 21.23
N ILE A 191 -9.13 -4.42 19.97
CA ILE A 191 -7.88 -3.78 19.53
C ILE A 191 -7.69 -2.44 20.25
N ALA A 192 -8.71 -1.58 20.25
CA ALA A 192 -8.65 -0.26 20.89
C ALA A 192 -8.44 -0.37 22.41
N ALA A 193 -9.15 -1.28 23.07
CA ALA A 193 -8.99 -1.55 24.49
C ALA A 193 -7.58 -2.05 24.82
N ARG A 194 -6.99 -2.91 23.98
CA ARG A 194 -5.60 -3.33 24.15
C ARG A 194 -4.63 -2.16 23.99
N MET A 195 -4.82 -1.34 22.95
CA MET A 195 -4.01 -0.16 22.70
C MET A 195 -4.08 0.82 23.88
N GLU A 196 -5.28 1.14 24.36
CA GLU A 196 -5.49 2.03 25.51
C GLU A 196 -4.81 1.49 26.78
N ARG A 197 -4.99 0.20 27.11
CA ARG A 197 -4.33 -0.45 28.27
C ARG A 197 -2.81 -0.31 28.23
N HIS A 198 -2.22 -0.21 27.04
CA HIS A 198 -0.77 -0.09 26.85
C HIS A 198 -0.31 1.32 26.47
N ASP A 199 -1.13 2.33 26.77
CA ASP A 199 -0.82 3.73 26.54
C ASP A 199 -0.57 4.04 25.05
N TRP A 200 -1.36 3.41 24.18
CA TRP A 200 -1.28 3.51 22.72
C TRP A 200 0.07 3.11 22.13
N ARG A 201 0.74 2.15 22.78
CA ARG A 201 1.94 1.48 22.26
C ARG A 201 1.57 0.07 21.85
N ILE A 202 2.02 -0.34 20.66
CA ILE A 202 1.90 -1.72 20.24
C ILE A 202 2.99 -2.53 20.95
N LEU A 203 2.56 -3.46 21.79
CA LEU A 203 3.43 -4.43 22.43
C LEU A 203 3.36 -5.78 21.69
N ASN A 204 4.34 -6.64 21.94
CA ASN A 204 4.23 -8.05 21.57
C ASN A 204 3.02 -8.71 22.26
N GLU A 205 2.69 -9.92 21.82
CA GLU A 205 1.49 -10.66 22.28
C GLU A 205 1.39 -10.72 23.82
N ASP A 206 2.46 -11.07 24.51
CA ASP A 206 2.47 -11.21 25.98
C ASP A 206 2.64 -9.87 26.74
N GLY A 207 2.77 -8.74 26.02
CA GLY A 207 2.94 -7.42 26.60
C GLY A 207 4.31 -7.20 27.27
N SER A 208 5.27 -8.10 27.10
CA SER A 208 6.59 -8.02 27.75
C SER A 208 7.50 -6.94 27.16
N ALA A 209 7.31 -6.58 25.88
CA ALA A 209 8.12 -5.59 25.20
C ALA A 209 7.34 -4.82 24.13
N GLN A 210 7.80 -3.62 23.80
CA GLN A 210 7.28 -2.90 22.63
C GLN A 210 7.64 -3.67 21.36
N ALA A 211 6.69 -3.79 20.44
CA ALA A 211 6.93 -4.44 19.15
C ALA A 211 7.96 -3.67 18.31
N HIS A 212 8.71 -4.37 17.47
CA HIS A 212 9.90 -3.83 16.77
C HIS A 212 9.63 -2.51 16.02
N VAL A 213 8.50 -2.47 15.32
CA VAL A 213 8.00 -1.32 14.54
C VAL A 213 6.57 -0.94 14.97
N GLY A 214 6.26 -1.17 16.25
CA GLY A 214 4.97 -0.81 16.85
C GLY A 214 4.82 0.70 17.07
N PHE A 215 5.87 1.31 17.63
CA PHE A 215 5.94 2.72 18.04
C PHE A 215 4.76 3.16 18.96
N GLY A 216 4.83 4.40 19.48
CA GLY A 216 3.72 5.00 20.24
C GLY A 216 2.84 5.85 19.32
N TRP A 217 1.53 5.68 19.36
CA TRP A 217 0.61 6.44 18.49
C TRP A 217 0.31 7.84 19.02
N LYS A 218 0.50 8.09 20.32
CA LYS A 218 0.40 9.43 20.92
C LYS A 218 1.50 10.40 20.52
N GLN A 219 2.50 9.98 19.74
CA GLN A 219 3.54 10.87 19.24
C GLN A 219 2.92 12.10 18.55
N PHE A 220 3.44 13.28 18.89
CA PHE A 220 3.12 14.53 18.19
C PHE A 220 3.97 14.61 16.93
N THR A 221 3.56 13.81 15.94
CA THR A 221 4.10 13.77 14.58
C THR A 221 2.92 13.57 13.64
N THR A 222 3.09 13.85 12.35
CA THR A 222 2.04 13.58 11.35
C THR A 222 1.59 12.12 11.38
N VAL A 223 2.54 11.17 11.40
CA VAL A 223 2.22 9.74 11.44
C VAL A 223 1.48 9.37 12.73
N GLY A 224 1.90 9.89 13.88
CA GLY A 224 1.19 9.65 15.15
C GLY A 224 -0.23 10.21 15.13
N ALA A 225 -0.42 11.43 14.62
CA ALA A 225 -1.73 12.05 14.50
C ALA A 225 -2.67 11.27 13.57
N ILE A 226 -2.18 10.85 12.39
CA ILE A 226 -2.95 10.02 11.45
C ILE A 226 -3.35 8.69 12.12
N SER A 227 -2.38 7.93 12.65
CA SER A 227 -2.66 6.61 13.23
C SER A 227 -3.65 6.68 14.39
N LEU A 228 -3.45 7.61 15.33
CA LEU A 228 -4.29 7.71 16.53
C LEU A 228 -5.71 8.18 16.19
N LEU A 229 -5.84 9.32 15.50
CA LEU A 229 -7.16 9.92 15.25
C LEU A 229 -7.98 9.09 14.27
N SER A 230 -7.35 8.57 13.21
CA SER A 230 -8.05 7.71 12.24
C SER A 230 -8.58 6.44 12.91
N SER A 231 -7.76 5.77 13.72
CA SER A 231 -8.19 4.51 14.35
C SER A 231 -9.27 4.74 15.39
N LEU A 232 -9.17 5.78 16.21
CA LEU A 232 -10.21 6.13 17.18
C LEU A 232 -11.53 6.47 16.51
N ALA A 233 -11.50 7.23 15.41
CA ALA A 233 -12.70 7.55 14.64
C ALA A 233 -13.39 6.27 14.12
N GLN A 234 -12.61 5.36 13.55
CA GLN A 234 -13.11 4.09 12.99
C GLN A 234 -13.68 3.17 14.06
N VAL A 235 -13.01 3.06 15.21
CA VAL A 235 -13.49 2.27 16.36
C VAL A 235 -14.78 2.89 16.90
N ALA A 236 -14.83 4.21 17.10
CA ALA A 236 -16.03 4.89 17.60
C ALA A 236 -17.23 4.70 16.67
N ASP A 237 -17.03 4.80 15.36
CA ASP A 237 -18.08 4.58 14.35
C ASP A 237 -18.58 3.13 14.33
N ALA A 238 -17.67 2.16 14.32
CA ALA A 238 -18.04 0.75 14.23
C ALA A 238 -18.70 0.20 15.50
N THR A 239 -18.25 0.67 16.67
CA THR A 239 -18.74 0.17 17.97
C THR A 239 -19.96 0.92 18.48
N GLY A 240 -20.11 2.20 18.14
CA GLY A 240 -21.08 3.08 18.76
C GLY A 240 -20.84 3.35 20.25
N ASP A 241 -19.70 2.92 20.81
CA ASP A 241 -19.35 3.12 22.22
C ASP A 241 -18.86 4.56 22.46
N PRO A 242 -19.54 5.35 23.32
CA PRO A 242 -19.18 6.73 23.60
C PRO A 242 -17.74 6.92 24.08
N HIS A 243 -17.16 5.94 24.77
CA HIS A 243 -15.79 6.02 25.29
C HIS A 243 -14.75 6.31 24.19
N TRP A 244 -14.86 5.63 23.05
CA TRP A 244 -13.93 5.84 21.94
C TRP A 244 -14.12 7.20 21.27
N ARG A 245 -15.36 7.71 21.21
CA ARG A 245 -15.63 9.07 20.72
C ARG A 245 -15.05 10.10 21.68
N GLU A 246 -15.20 9.92 22.99
CA GLU A 246 -14.62 10.82 24.00
C GLU A 246 -13.09 10.85 23.93
N LEU A 247 -12.43 9.70 23.70
CA LEU A 247 -10.99 9.65 23.46
C LEU A 247 -10.59 10.34 22.14
N TYR A 248 -11.36 10.16 21.07
CA TYR A 248 -11.14 10.90 19.82
C TYR A 248 -11.20 12.41 20.05
N ASP A 249 -12.23 12.89 20.76
CA ASP A 249 -12.43 14.30 21.05
C ASP A 249 -11.31 14.85 21.96
N HIS A 250 -10.92 14.07 22.98
CA HIS A 250 -9.81 14.40 23.87
C HIS A 250 -8.50 14.57 23.10
N TYR A 251 -8.07 13.58 22.32
CA TYR A 251 -6.82 13.67 21.55
C TYR A 251 -6.91 14.63 20.37
N SER A 252 -8.11 14.95 19.90
CA SER A 252 -8.34 16.02 18.92
C SER A 252 -8.15 17.41 19.54
N ALA A 253 -8.52 17.60 20.80
CA ALA A 253 -8.46 18.90 21.48
C ALA A 253 -7.17 19.10 22.30
N GLU A 254 -6.41 18.04 22.57
CA GLU A 254 -5.21 18.13 23.41
C GLU A 254 -4.20 19.14 22.87
N ARG A 255 -3.52 19.84 23.79
CA ARG A 255 -2.53 20.88 23.49
C ARG A 255 -3.07 21.92 22.49
N ASP A 256 -4.26 22.44 22.78
CA ASP A 256 -4.93 23.43 21.94
C ASP A 256 -5.13 22.95 20.50
N GLY A 257 -5.39 21.65 20.33
CA GLY A 257 -5.61 21.00 19.04
C GLY A 257 -4.35 20.85 18.19
N GLU A 258 -3.17 20.72 18.78
CA GLU A 258 -1.87 20.64 18.08
C GLU A 258 -1.86 19.60 16.93
N ARG A 259 -2.57 18.47 17.09
CA ARG A 259 -2.70 17.45 16.02
C ARG A 259 -3.30 18.04 14.74
N TRP A 260 -4.33 18.87 14.87
CA TRP A 260 -4.99 19.52 13.74
C TRP A 260 -4.23 20.74 13.25
N THR A 261 -3.78 21.60 14.14
CA THR A 261 -3.19 22.90 13.78
C THR A 261 -1.75 22.79 13.29
N ARG A 262 -1.05 21.71 13.63
CA ARG A 262 0.35 21.49 13.24
C ARG A 262 0.58 20.21 12.45
N TRP A 263 0.10 19.06 12.92
CA TRP A 263 0.54 17.77 12.38
C TRP A 263 -0.28 17.26 11.20
N LEU A 264 -1.56 17.63 11.16
CA LEU A 264 -2.50 17.40 10.05
C LEU A 264 -2.80 18.70 9.28
N HIS A 265 -2.09 19.80 9.59
CA HIS A 265 -2.18 21.01 8.80
C HIS A 265 -1.58 20.76 7.41
N PRO A 266 -2.17 21.27 6.31
CA PRO A 266 -1.66 21.03 4.96
C PRO A 266 -0.19 21.35 4.76
N ASP A 267 0.34 22.39 5.42
CA ASP A 267 1.76 22.78 5.31
C ASP A 267 2.71 21.79 6.02
N ALA A 268 2.20 20.90 6.88
CA ALA A 268 3.03 19.90 7.55
C ALA A 268 3.66 18.91 6.57
N VAL A 269 3.09 18.78 5.36
CA VAL A 269 3.68 17.97 4.28
C VAL A 269 5.05 18.48 3.84
N GLU A 270 5.39 19.76 4.03
CA GLU A 270 6.67 20.33 3.57
C GLU A 270 7.82 19.99 4.51
N THR A 271 7.53 19.88 5.80
CA THR A 271 8.50 19.63 6.88
C THR A 271 8.39 18.23 7.49
N GLY A 272 7.43 17.44 7.04
CA GLY A 272 7.24 16.06 7.44
C GLY A 272 8.41 15.17 7.03
N PRO A 273 8.63 14.03 7.73
CA PRO A 273 9.75 13.14 7.47
C PRO A 273 9.78 12.63 6.01
N PRO A 274 10.91 12.10 5.54
CA PRO A 274 10.98 11.49 4.22
C PRO A 274 9.92 10.39 4.06
N LEU A 275 9.29 10.35 2.89
CA LEU A 275 8.35 9.30 2.51
C LEU A 275 9.07 7.95 2.45
N THR A 276 8.35 6.88 2.77
CA THR A 276 8.88 5.52 2.79
C THR A 276 8.11 4.62 1.84
N LEU A 277 8.62 3.42 1.58
CA LEU A 277 7.89 2.39 0.82
C LEU A 277 6.54 2.01 1.43
N TYR A 278 6.28 2.35 2.68
CA TYR A 278 5.04 2.02 3.38
C TYR A 278 4.16 3.24 3.65
N ALA A 279 4.49 4.41 3.07
CA ALA A 279 3.73 5.64 3.30
C ALA A 279 2.29 5.58 2.74
N ASN A 280 1.99 4.63 1.84
CA ASN A 280 0.66 4.42 1.27
C ASN A 280 -0.39 4.06 2.33
N GLN A 281 -0.01 3.37 3.41
CA GLN A 281 -0.94 3.03 4.50
C GLN A 281 -1.60 4.27 5.10
N PHE A 282 -0.89 5.41 5.13
CA PHE A 282 -1.42 6.65 5.69
C PHE A 282 -2.48 7.29 4.80
N SER A 283 -2.45 7.02 3.49
CA SER A 283 -3.48 7.52 2.57
C SER A 283 -4.84 6.86 2.85
N GLN A 284 -4.87 5.57 3.17
CA GLN A 284 -6.10 4.88 3.58
C GLN A 284 -6.61 5.39 4.93
N ALA A 285 -5.72 5.51 5.91
CA ALA A 285 -6.04 6.11 7.21
C ALA A 285 -6.65 7.52 7.09
N LEU A 286 -6.09 8.37 6.23
CA LEU A 286 -6.60 9.72 5.97
C LEU A 286 -7.97 9.70 5.29
N THR A 287 -8.18 8.82 4.31
CA THR A 287 -9.49 8.62 3.67
C THR A 287 -10.54 8.21 4.69
N ALA A 288 -10.23 7.26 5.58
CA ALA A 288 -11.13 6.82 6.64
C ALA A 288 -11.45 7.96 7.63
N LEU A 289 -10.43 8.64 8.15
CA LEU A 289 -10.59 9.75 9.09
C LEU A 289 -11.45 10.87 8.49
N ARG A 290 -11.21 11.23 7.22
CA ARG A 290 -11.96 12.28 6.52
C ARG A 290 -13.44 11.92 6.35
N ARG A 291 -13.77 10.65 6.05
CA ARG A 291 -15.15 10.18 5.93
C ARG A 291 -15.92 10.21 7.26
N LEU A 292 -15.20 10.07 8.37
CA LEU A 292 -15.76 10.00 9.72
C LEU A 292 -15.75 11.33 10.47
N GLU A 293 -14.92 12.28 10.03
CA GLU A 293 -14.90 13.62 10.60
C GLU A 293 -16.23 14.32 10.30
N SER A 294 -16.79 14.96 11.32
CA SER A 294 -18.07 15.66 11.27
C SER A 294 -17.91 17.17 11.03
N ASP A 295 -16.76 17.75 11.39
CA ASP A 295 -16.44 19.15 11.15
C ASP A 295 -16.07 19.36 9.66
N PRO A 296 -16.86 20.14 8.90
CA PRO A 296 -16.60 20.34 7.47
C PRO A 296 -15.27 21.08 7.18
N GLY A 297 -14.77 21.86 8.13
CA GLY A 297 -13.46 22.52 8.04
C GLY A 297 -12.33 21.52 8.11
N ARG A 298 -12.36 20.60 9.09
CA ARG A 298 -11.39 19.51 9.22
C ARG A 298 -11.47 18.52 8.06
N GLN A 299 -12.67 18.23 7.55
CA GLN A 299 -12.81 17.43 6.32
C GLN A 299 -12.07 18.06 5.13
N ARG A 300 -12.26 19.37 4.89
CA ARG A 300 -11.52 20.11 3.84
C ARG A 300 -10.02 20.15 4.11
N GLN A 301 -9.63 20.32 5.37
CA GLN A 301 -8.22 20.30 5.78
C GLN A 301 -7.56 18.96 5.45
N LEU A 302 -8.22 17.84 5.77
CA LEU A 302 -7.73 16.50 5.46
C LEU A 302 -7.66 16.24 3.96
N ALA A 303 -8.66 16.68 3.19
CA ALA A 303 -8.65 16.58 1.73
C ALA A 303 -7.44 17.32 1.13
N GLU A 304 -7.21 18.56 1.58
CA GLU A 304 -6.07 19.37 1.13
C GLU A 304 -4.72 18.78 1.57
N PHE A 305 -4.63 18.29 2.81
CA PHE A 305 -3.44 17.60 3.31
C PHE A 305 -3.12 16.36 2.45
N GLN A 306 -4.12 15.53 2.17
CA GLN A 306 -3.99 14.32 1.37
C GLN A 306 -3.59 14.64 -0.08
N ARG A 307 -4.18 15.68 -0.68
CA ARG A 307 -3.80 16.19 -2.01
C ARG A 307 -2.33 16.57 -2.06
N ARG A 308 -1.86 17.43 -1.15
CA ARG A 308 -0.45 17.87 -1.13
C ARG A 308 0.52 16.73 -0.79
N TRP A 309 0.10 15.79 0.06
CA TRP A 309 0.90 14.59 0.35
C TRP A 309 1.09 13.74 -0.91
N ALA A 310 0.03 13.53 -1.69
CA ALA A 310 0.10 12.82 -2.96
C ALA A 310 0.97 13.56 -4.00
N GLU A 311 0.83 14.90 -4.10
CA GLU A 311 1.70 15.72 -4.95
C GLU A 311 3.17 15.63 -4.55
N ARG A 312 3.48 15.74 -3.25
CA ARG A 312 4.83 15.54 -2.75
C ARG A 312 5.38 14.18 -3.16
N ALA A 313 4.58 13.11 -3.04
CA ALA A 313 5.01 11.78 -3.44
C ALA A 313 5.24 11.67 -4.96
N LEU A 314 4.40 12.31 -5.77
CA LEU A 314 4.53 12.27 -7.23
C LEU A 314 5.71 13.11 -7.74
N ASP A 315 5.92 14.30 -7.18
CA ASP A 315 6.77 15.33 -7.79
C ASP A 315 8.15 15.46 -7.15
N ALA A 316 8.33 14.95 -5.92
CA ALA A 316 9.63 15.05 -5.26
C ALA A 316 10.71 14.21 -5.96
N ASN A 317 11.93 14.73 -5.93
CA ASN A 317 13.12 13.99 -6.36
C ASN A 317 13.27 12.71 -5.50
N VAL A 318 13.21 11.54 -6.13
CA VAL A 318 13.33 10.24 -5.44
C VAL A 318 14.70 10.01 -4.80
N PHE A 319 15.73 10.75 -5.27
CA PHE A 319 17.09 10.66 -4.73
C PHE A 319 17.36 11.65 -3.60
N ASP A 320 16.47 12.59 -3.34
CA ASP A 320 16.60 13.53 -2.23
C ASP A 320 16.22 12.81 -0.90
N PRO A 321 17.19 12.60 0.01
CA PRO A 321 16.95 11.88 1.25
C PRO A 321 16.03 12.63 2.23
N GLU A 322 15.78 13.93 2.02
CA GLU A 322 14.79 14.69 2.79
C GLU A 322 13.35 14.43 2.30
N LYS A 323 13.21 13.96 1.06
CA LYS A 323 11.91 13.71 0.44
C LYS A 323 11.53 12.24 0.46
N TRP A 324 12.48 11.35 0.13
CA TRP A 324 12.29 9.90 0.07
C TRP A 324 13.37 9.17 0.84
N ARG A 325 12.97 8.18 1.65
CA ARG A 325 13.90 7.43 2.49
C ARG A 325 14.75 6.48 1.64
N ARG A 326 16.03 6.82 1.53
CA ARG A 326 17.02 6.03 0.78
C ARG A 326 17.23 4.61 1.30
N LEU A 327 17.12 4.39 2.61
CA LEU A 327 17.29 3.05 3.23
C LEU A 327 16.41 2.00 2.57
N ASP A 328 15.21 2.38 2.16
CA ASP A 328 14.19 1.44 1.70
C ASP A 328 14.63 0.72 0.40
N TRP A 329 15.33 1.41 -0.50
CA TRP A 329 15.79 0.87 -1.78
C TRP A 329 17.30 0.67 -1.87
N ALA A 330 18.13 1.51 -1.22
CA ALA A 330 19.58 1.40 -1.26
C ALA A 330 20.19 0.70 -0.03
N GLY A 331 19.44 0.50 1.06
CA GLY A 331 20.01 0.02 2.33
C GLY A 331 21.04 1.00 2.90
N ASP A 332 22.00 0.49 3.68
CA ASP A 332 23.06 1.29 4.31
C ASP A 332 24.27 1.55 3.39
N ARG A 333 24.08 1.44 2.07
CA ARG A 333 25.16 1.60 1.08
C ARG A 333 25.59 3.06 0.96
N ASP A 334 26.90 3.26 0.81
CA ASP A 334 27.46 4.57 0.50
C ASP A 334 27.09 5.07 -0.92
N GLU A 335 27.47 6.31 -1.26
CA GLU A 335 27.17 6.89 -2.57
C GLU A 335 27.81 6.13 -3.74
N ALA A 336 29.05 5.67 -3.61
CA ALA A 336 29.73 4.97 -4.71
C ALA A 336 29.03 3.63 -5.00
N ALA A 337 28.73 2.86 -3.95
CA ALA A 337 27.98 1.62 -4.05
C ALA A 337 26.55 1.85 -4.56
N THR A 338 25.93 2.97 -4.20
CA THR A 338 24.58 3.31 -4.68
C THR A 338 24.58 3.71 -6.16
N ARG A 339 25.58 4.48 -6.62
CA ARG A 339 25.73 4.82 -8.05
C ARG A 339 25.93 3.55 -8.88
N ALA A 340 26.83 2.66 -8.47
CA ALA A 340 27.05 1.38 -9.15
C ALA A 340 25.79 0.49 -9.22
N LEU A 341 24.87 0.66 -8.27
CA LEU A 341 23.64 -0.13 -8.18
C LEU A 341 22.55 0.35 -9.16
N ILE A 342 22.50 1.66 -9.42
CA ILE A 342 21.48 2.29 -10.29
C ILE A 342 22.01 2.60 -11.69
N GLU A 343 23.33 2.60 -11.91
CA GLU A 343 23.96 2.80 -13.22
C GLU A 343 23.43 1.83 -14.29
N PRO A 344 23.24 0.52 -14.03
CA PRO A 344 22.69 -0.40 -15.03
C PRO A 344 21.22 -0.13 -15.37
N LEU A 345 20.52 0.66 -14.55
CA LEU A 345 19.16 1.15 -14.83
C LEU A 345 19.16 2.42 -15.69
N GLY A 346 20.34 2.95 -16.05
CA GLY A 346 20.48 4.22 -16.77
C GLY A 346 20.17 5.44 -15.91
N LEU A 347 20.27 5.32 -14.58
CA LEU A 347 19.95 6.38 -13.63
C LEU A 347 21.22 7.05 -13.09
N GLU A 348 21.10 8.34 -12.79
CA GLU A 348 22.18 9.16 -12.22
C GLU A 348 21.69 9.80 -10.93
N LEU A 349 22.41 9.60 -9.82
CA LEU A 349 22.00 10.07 -8.49
C LEU A 349 21.87 11.60 -8.40
N ASP A 350 22.63 12.33 -9.22
CA ASP A 350 22.66 13.80 -9.22
C ASP A 350 21.58 14.43 -10.11
N ARG A 351 20.86 13.61 -10.89
CA ARG A 351 19.79 14.07 -11.76
C ARG A 351 18.46 13.93 -11.01
N PRO A 352 17.76 15.04 -10.71
CA PRO A 352 16.43 14.96 -10.12
C PRO A 352 15.49 14.15 -11.02
N VAL A 353 14.74 13.23 -10.42
CA VAL A 353 13.75 12.42 -11.12
C VAL A 353 12.54 12.19 -10.23
N SER A 354 11.35 12.37 -10.79
CA SER A 354 10.08 12.04 -10.15
C SER A 354 9.78 10.54 -10.21
N VAL A 355 8.84 10.05 -9.40
CA VAL A 355 8.44 8.63 -9.43
C VAL A 355 7.81 8.21 -10.76
N LEU A 356 7.13 9.13 -11.46
CA LEU A 356 6.53 8.85 -12.77
C LEU A 356 7.59 8.77 -13.86
N GLU A 357 8.54 9.72 -13.90
CA GLU A 357 9.66 9.66 -14.84
C GLU A 357 10.53 8.42 -14.59
N LEU A 358 10.76 8.07 -13.34
CA LEU A 358 11.50 6.87 -12.96
C LEU A 358 10.83 5.60 -13.48
N TYR A 359 9.51 5.50 -13.33
CA TYR A 359 8.73 4.40 -13.87
C TYR A 359 8.74 4.39 -15.40
N ASP A 360 8.68 5.53 -16.07
CA ASP A 360 8.67 5.59 -17.53
C ASP A 360 10.02 5.27 -18.16
N THR A 361 11.13 5.60 -17.49
CA THR A 361 12.48 5.51 -18.08
C THR A 361 13.22 4.20 -17.84
N TYR A 362 12.88 3.43 -16.80
CA TYR A 362 13.67 2.25 -16.46
C TYR A 362 13.43 1.08 -17.44
N ASP A 363 14.45 0.24 -17.66
CA ASP A 363 14.37 -0.88 -18.61
C ASP A 363 13.60 -2.09 -18.03
N ARG A 364 12.47 -2.45 -18.66
CA ARG A 364 11.60 -3.58 -18.26
C ARG A 364 12.30 -4.92 -18.34
N ARG A 365 13.37 -5.06 -19.14
CA ARG A 365 14.12 -6.33 -19.28
C ARG A 365 14.67 -6.81 -17.93
N TRP A 366 14.94 -5.89 -16.99
CA TRP A 366 15.39 -6.23 -15.64
C TRP A 366 14.39 -7.09 -14.86
N TRP A 367 13.11 -7.15 -15.26
CA TRP A 367 12.13 -8.08 -14.69
C TRP A 367 12.50 -9.55 -14.90
N ALA A 368 13.08 -9.87 -16.05
CA ALA A 368 13.44 -11.23 -16.42
C ALA A 368 14.78 -11.70 -15.85
N GLU A 369 15.47 -10.86 -15.07
CA GLU A 369 16.79 -11.16 -14.47
C GLU A 369 16.75 -11.24 -12.93
N PRO A 370 15.96 -12.16 -12.34
CA PRO A 370 15.90 -12.31 -10.90
C PRO A 370 17.25 -12.75 -10.31
N GLY A 371 17.61 -12.17 -9.17
CA GLY A 371 18.86 -12.49 -8.46
C GLY A 371 20.03 -11.53 -8.75
N ASN A 372 19.89 -10.64 -9.73
CA ASN A 372 20.80 -9.51 -9.90
C ASN A 372 20.58 -8.47 -8.77
N PRO A 373 21.61 -7.95 -8.08
CA PRO A 373 21.44 -6.88 -7.10
C PRO A 373 20.65 -5.67 -7.61
N THR A 374 20.81 -5.33 -8.89
CA THR A 374 20.07 -4.26 -9.58
C THR A 374 18.58 -4.58 -9.70
N HIS A 375 18.18 -5.86 -9.85
CA HIS A 375 16.77 -6.26 -9.88
C HIS A 375 16.06 -5.89 -8.58
N GLY A 376 16.68 -6.15 -7.42
CA GLY A 376 16.10 -5.80 -6.12
C GLY A 376 15.90 -4.29 -5.94
N VAL A 377 16.83 -3.48 -6.46
CA VAL A 377 16.68 -2.03 -6.44
C VAL A 377 15.64 -1.55 -7.41
N MET A 378 15.60 -2.07 -8.63
CA MET A 378 14.54 -1.74 -9.59
C MET A 378 13.15 -2.03 -9.00
N GLN A 379 12.95 -3.17 -8.34
CA GLN A 379 11.67 -3.51 -7.70
C GLN A 379 11.24 -2.49 -6.64
N LYS A 380 12.18 -1.92 -5.89
CA LYS A 380 11.85 -0.97 -4.81
C LYS A 380 11.84 0.48 -5.28
N LEU A 381 12.87 0.90 -5.99
CA LEU A 381 13.06 2.25 -6.49
C LEU A 381 12.07 2.54 -7.63
N CYS A 382 12.11 1.78 -8.72
CA CYS A 382 11.33 2.07 -9.92
C CYS A 382 9.85 1.66 -9.78
N TYR A 383 9.57 0.55 -9.12
CA TYR A 383 8.19 0.10 -8.86
C TYR A 383 7.66 0.55 -7.52
N GLY A 384 8.31 0.13 -6.43
CA GLY A 384 7.82 0.31 -5.08
C GLY A 384 7.46 1.76 -4.76
N LEU A 385 8.35 2.72 -5.00
CA LEU A 385 8.07 4.14 -4.74
C LEU A 385 6.93 4.67 -5.62
N CYS A 386 6.91 4.28 -6.89
CA CYS A 386 5.84 4.68 -7.82
C CYS A 386 4.48 4.19 -7.33
N THR A 387 4.36 2.91 -6.97
CA THR A 387 3.09 2.36 -6.45
C THR A 387 2.59 3.09 -5.20
N VAL A 388 3.48 3.53 -4.30
CA VAL A 388 3.12 4.32 -3.11
C VAL A 388 2.51 5.67 -3.50
N ALA A 389 3.14 6.38 -4.44
CA ALA A 389 2.65 7.68 -4.88
C ALA A 389 1.32 7.58 -5.65
N LEU A 390 1.20 6.59 -6.54
CA LEU A 390 -0.04 6.32 -7.29
C LEU A 390 -1.20 6.00 -6.34
N HIS A 391 -0.95 5.22 -5.28
CA HIS A 391 -1.98 4.87 -4.29
C HIS A 391 -2.50 6.13 -3.59
N GLY A 392 -1.61 7.01 -3.12
CA GLY A 392 -2.00 8.28 -2.51
C GLY A 392 -2.81 9.18 -3.45
N ALA A 393 -2.44 9.23 -4.73
CA ALA A 393 -3.16 10.00 -5.74
C ALA A 393 -4.54 9.43 -6.07
N LEU A 394 -4.70 8.10 -6.15
CA LEU A 394 -5.98 7.45 -6.42
C LEU A 394 -7.00 7.64 -5.29
N LEU A 395 -6.52 7.66 -4.03
CA LEU A 395 -7.34 7.90 -2.84
C LEU A 395 -7.59 9.38 -2.54
N SER A 396 -6.89 10.30 -3.22
CA SER A 396 -7.20 11.73 -3.16
C SER A 396 -8.57 12.00 -3.79
N GLU A 397 -9.28 13.01 -3.29
CA GLU A 397 -10.51 13.50 -3.94
C GLU A 397 -10.24 14.42 -5.14
N ASP A 398 -8.97 14.72 -5.42
CA ASP A 398 -8.58 15.58 -6.54
C ASP A 398 -8.68 14.82 -7.88
N PRO A 399 -9.64 15.19 -8.77
CA PRO A 399 -9.81 14.51 -10.05
C PRO A 399 -8.61 14.67 -10.98
N ALA A 400 -7.87 15.79 -10.88
CA ALA A 400 -6.70 16.04 -11.71
C ALA A 400 -5.54 15.11 -11.33
N LEU A 401 -5.32 14.88 -10.03
CA LEU A 401 -4.32 13.90 -9.57
C LEU A 401 -4.70 12.48 -10.03
N ARG A 402 -5.96 12.09 -9.89
CA ARG A 402 -6.45 10.77 -10.34
C ARG A 402 -6.28 10.61 -11.85
N ALA A 403 -6.66 11.61 -12.63
CA ALA A 403 -6.48 11.61 -14.09
C ALA A 403 -5.01 11.52 -14.49
N ARG A 404 -4.12 12.22 -13.77
CA ARG A 404 -2.66 12.22 -14.01
C ARG A 404 -2.04 10.84 -13.85
N VAL A 405 -2.49 10.04 -12.87
CA VAL A 405 -1.86 8.75 -12.54
C VAL A 405 -2.45 7.54 -13.28
N ARG A 406 -3.70 7.65 -13.76
CA ARG A 406 -4.41 6.53 -14.41
C ARG A 406 -3.68 5.89 -15.59
N PRO A 407 -3.09 6.63 -16.55
CA PRO A 407 -2.38 6.00 -17.66
C PRO A 407 -1.23 5.10 -17.18
N THR A 408 -0.54 5.52 -16.12
CA THR A 408 0.54 4.73 -15.49
C THR A 408 -0.01 3.49 -14.82
N VAL A 409 -1.14 3.59 -14.11
CA VAL A 409 -1.81 2.42 -13.49
C VAL A 409 -2.27 1.42 -14.55
N ALA A 410 -2.87 1.88 -15.65
CA ALA A 410 -3.30 1.02 -16.75
C ALA A 410 -2.10 0.26 -17.37
N ARG A 411 -0.96 0.93 -17.56
CA ARG A 411 0.29 0.28 -17.99
C ARG A 411 0.77 -0.74 -16.97
N MET A 412 0.79 -0.40 -15.68
CA MET A 412 1.21 -1.34 -14.62
C MET A 412 0.35 -2.60 -14.59
N VAL A 413 -0.98 -2.47 -14.69
CA VAL A 413 -1.90 -3.62 -14.74
C VAL A 413 -1.58 -4.50 -15.95
N LYS A 414 -1.43 -3.92 -17.15
CA LYS A 414 -1.07 -4.67 -18.36
C LYS A 414 0.28 -5.38 -18.21
N GLU A 415 1.31 -4.64 -17.80
CA GLU A 415 2.67 -5.18 -17.62
C GLU A 415 2.68 -6.35 -16.62
N PHE A 416 2.01 -6.21 -15.47
CA PHE A 416 1.92 -7.28 -14.49
C PHE A 416 1.17 -8.49 -15.03
N SER A 417 0.03 -8.31 -15.70
CA SER A 417 -0.70 -9.42 -16.32
C SER A 417 0.15 -10.21 -17.32
N GLU A 418 1.06 -9.55 -18.04
CA GLU A 418 1.96 -10.18 -19.02
C GLU A 418 3.21 -10.85 -18.39
N ASN A 419 3.60 -10.42 -17.18
CA ASN A 419 4.89 -10.79 -16.59
C ASN A 419 4.80 -11.36 -15.17
N GLN A 420 3.60 -11.63 -14.67
CA GLN A 420 3.34 -12.03 -13.30
C GLN A 420 4.18 -13.24 -12.83
N GLN A 421 4.53 -14.16 -13.72
CA GLN A 421 5.38 -15.33 -13.44
C GLN A 421 6.78 -14.98 -12.91
N HIS A 422 7.27 -13.75 -13.16
CA HIS A 422 8.61 -13.32 -12.72
C HIS A 422 8.62 -12.80 -11.28
N TYR A 423 7.45 -12.65 -10.65
CA TYR A 423 7.31 -12.12 -9.30
C TYR A 423 7.31 -13.22 -8.24
N ARG A 424 8.25 -13.13 -7.29
CA ARG A 424 8.35 -14.07 -6.16
C ARG A 424 7.85 -13.48 -4.84
N GLY A 425 7.99 -12.17 -4.67
CA GLY A 425 7.44 -11.41 -3.54
C GLY A 425 6.09 -10.79 -3.91
N GLY A 426 5.14 -10.88 -3.00
CA GLY A 426 3.76 -10.46 -3.15
C GLY A 426 3.58 -8.96 -3.08
N GLU A 427 4.46 -8.23 -2.39
CA GLU A 427 4.31 -6.79 -2.11
C GLU A 427 3.98 -5.95 -3.36
N ASN A 428 4.79 -6.01 -4.43
CA ASN A 428 4.54 -5.21 -5.63
C ASN A 428 3.32 -5.73 -6.42
N PHE A 429 3.07 -7.04 -6.41
CA PHE A 429 1.89 -7.62 -7.07
C PHE A 429 0.61 -7.16 -6.38
N ASN A 430 0.56 -7.31 -5.06
CA ASN A 430 -0.48 -6.81 -4.16
C ASN A 430 -0.79 -5.34 -4.44
N ARG A 431 0.24 -4.49 -4.48
CA ARG A 431 0.09 -3.06 -4.76
C ARG A 431 -0.49 -2.81 -6.16
N THR A 432 -0.03 -3.51 -7.20
CA THR A 432 -0.60 -3.34 -8.55
C THR A 432 -2.07 -3.75 -8.61
N VAL A 433 -2.46 -4.83 -7.93
CA VAL A 433 -3.88 -5.23 -7.79
C VAL A 433 -4.68 -4.12 -7.11
N ILE A 434 -4.18 -3.58 -5.99
CA ILE A 434 -4.84 -2.47 -5.26
C ILE A 434 -4.99 -1.25 -6.16
N LEU A 435 -3.95 -0.84 -6.88
CA LEU A 435 -4.00 0.30 -7.79
C LEU A 435 -5.02 0.09 -8.91
N GLY A 436 -5.05 -1.12 -9.49
CA GLY A 436 -6.03 -1.51 -10.49
C GLY A 436 -7.46 -1.37 -9.96
N LEU A 437 -7.73 -1.91 -8.77
CA LEU A 437 -9.04 -1.83 -8.10
C LEU A 437 -9.44 -0.37 -7.80
N LEU A 438 -8.54 0.43 -7.23
CA LEU A 438 -8.81 1.83 -6.88
C LEU A 438 -8.96 2.75 -8.10
N ALA A 439 -8.52 2.31 -9.28
CA ALA A 439 -8.69 3.03 -10.53
C ALA A 439 -9.97 2.65 -11.29
N LEU A 440 -10.73 1.66 -10.80
CA LEU A 440 -12.06 1.33 -11.29
C LEU A 440 -13.05 2.38 -10.76
N ASP A 441 -13.30 3.40 -11.56
CA ASP A 441 -14.29 4.44 -11.25
C ASP A 441 -15.63 4.18 -11.92
N ASP A 442 -16.67 4.77 -11.34
CA ASP A 442 -17.93 4.98 -12.03
C ASP A 442 -17.70 5.97 -13.18
N GLU A 443 -17.67 5.49 -14.43
CA GLU A 443 -17.64 6.34 -15.63
C GLU A 443 -18.77 7.40 -15.61
N LYS A 444 -19.82 7.19 -14.80
CA LYS A 444 -20.93 8.12 -14.61
C LYS A 444 -20.53 9.44 -13.94
N ALA A 445 -19.49 9.46 -13.11
CA ALA A 445 -19.08 10.70 -12.43
C ALA A 445 -18.52 11.76 -13.41
N ASN A 446 -18.01 11.34 -14.57
CA ASN A 446 -17.48 12.25 -15.61
C ASN A 446 -18.51 12.67 -16.66
N THR A 447 -19.74 12.15 -16.62
CA THR A 447 -20.81 12.54 -17.58
C THR A 447 -21.83 13.53 -17.01
N THR A 448 -21.72 13.89 -15.73
CA THR A 448 -22.53 14.94 -15.09
C THR A 448 -21.72 16.19 -14.76
N ALA A 449 -20.98 16.73 -15.72
CA ALA A 449 -20.70 18.16 -15.71
C ALA A 449 -21.99 18.88 -16.16
N PRO A 450 -22.60 19.75 -15.34
CA PRO A 450 -23.76 20.49 -15.78
C PRO A 450 -23.35 21.40 -16.94
N ASN A 451 -24.03 21.26 -18.08
CA ASN A 451 -24.08 22.29 -19.11
C ASN A 451 -24.48 23.59 -18.42
N GLN A 452 -23.51 24.48 -18.19
CA GLN A 452 -23.77 25.86 -17.84
C GLN A 452 -24.38 26.52 -19.08
N GLN A 453 -25.69 26.75 -19.02
CA GLN A 453 -26.37 27.76 -19.83
C GLN A 453 -26.24 29.12 -19.17
#